data_AF-A0A2I0U4E6-F1
#
_entry.id   AF-A0A2I0U4E6-F1
#
_cell.length_a   1.000
_cell.length_b   1.000
_cell.length_c   1.000
_cell.angle_alpha   90.00
_cell.angle_beta   90.00
_cell.angle_gamma   90.00
#
_symmetry.space_group_name_H-M   'P 1'
#
loop_
_entity.id
_entity.type
_entity.pdbx_description
1 polymer ?
#
loop_
_entity_poly.entity_id
_entity_poly.type
_entity_poly.pdbx_seq_one_letter_code
_entity_poly.pdbx_strand_id
1 'polypeptide(L)' 'MKEAQVIGPSQHGFMRGRSCFTNLIPFYDTVTRLVDEGKAVDVVHLDFSKAFDTVPHNEQVTSRKKTGKP' A
#
# COMPACT_ATOMS: atom_id res chain seq x y z
N MET A 1 -6.87 9.91 17.22
CA MET A 1 -5.74 8.95 17.27
C MET A 1 -4.76 9.36 16.19
N LYS A 2 -3.56 9.78 16.57
CA LYS A 2 -2.48 10.07 15.62
C LYS A 2 -1.94 8.71 15.19
N GLU A 3 -2.13 8.34 13.92
CA GLU A 3 -1.42 7.17 13.40
C GLU A 3 0.07 7.48 13.48
N ALA A 4 0.82 6.68 14.23
CA ALA A 4 2.27 6.74 14.18
C ALA A 4 2.67 6.55 12.72
N GLN A 5 3.57 7.40 12.21
CA GLN A 5 3.94 7.52 10.80
C GLN A 5 4.78 6.33 10.29
N VAL A 6 4.37 5.11 10.61
CA VAL A 6 4.99 3.84 10.21
C VAL A 6 4.48 3.41 8.82
N ILE A 7 3.24 3.77 8.49
CA ILE A 7 2.57 3.40 7.24
C ILE A 7 2.63 4.57 6.25
N GLY A 8 3.08 4.28 5.03
CA GLY A 8 3.20 5.28 3.97
C GLY A 8 1.83 5.84 3.53
N PRO A 9 1.78 7.11 3.06
CA PRO A 9 0.53 7.76 2.69
C PRO A 9 -0.16 7.14 1.47
N SER A 10 0.54 6.34 0.66
CA SER A 10 -0.02 5.58 -0.47
C SER A 10 -0.60 4.21 -0.08
N GLN A 11 -0.42 3.75 1.17
CA GLN A 11 -0.99 2.48 1.61
C GLN A 11 -2.52 2.58 1.69
N HIS A 12 -3.22 1.74 0.94
CA HIS A 12 -4.68 1.68 0.98
C HIS A 12 -5.19 0.39 1.65
N GLY A 13 -4.46 -0.72 1.52
CA GLY A 13 -4.81 -1.98 2.17
C GLY A 13 -4.73 -1.87 3.70
N PHE A 14 -5.75 -2.39 4.38
CA PHE A 14 -5.87 -2.43 5.85
C PHE A 14 -5.92 -1.05 6.54
N MET A 15 -6.26 0.02 5.80
CA MET A 15 -6.38 1.38 6.33
C MET A 15 -7.85 1.80 6.44
N ARG A 16 -8.23 2.44 7.56
CA ARG A 16 -9.61 2.90 7.75
C ARG A 16 -9.94 4.03 6.77
N GLY A 17 -11.10 3.95 6.12
CA GLY A 17 -11.57 4.98 5.19
C GLY A 17 -10.83 4.98 3.84
N ARG A 18 -10.02 3.96 3.54
CA ARG A 18 -9.37 3.76 2.24
C ARG A 18 -9.86 2.45 1.64
N SER A 19 -10.13 2.47 0.34
CA SER A 19 -10.58 1.33 -0.44
C SER A 19 -9.70 1.14 -1.68
N CYS A 20 -9.93 0.01 -2.38
CA CYS A 20 -9.30 -0.22 -3.67
C CYS A 20 -9.65 0.89 -4.68
N PHE A 21 -10.90 1.37 -4.67
CA PHE A 21 -11.32 2.45 -5.56
C PHE A 21 -10.56 3.74 -5.30
N THR A 22 -10.44 4.15 -4.04
CA THR A 22 -9.67 5.37 -3.68
C THR A 22 -8.18 5.24 -3.97
N ASN A 23 -7.64 4.02 -4.08
CA ASN A 23 -6.27 3.77 -4.53
C ASN A 23 -6.11 3.95 -6.04
N LEU A 24 -7.10 3.49 -6.81
CA LEU A 24 -7.04 3.50 -8.27
C LEU A 24 -7.22 4.91 -8.86
N ILE A 25 -8.06 5.76 -8.26
CA ILE A 25 -8.29 7.13 -8.74
C ILE A 25 -6.98 7.92 -8.94
N PRO A 26 -6.10 8.11 -7.92
CA PRO A 26 -4.88 8.89 -8.09
C PRO A 26 -3.87 8.22 -9.02
N PHE A 27 -3.89 6.89 -9.11
CA PHE A 27 -3.08 6.14 -10.05
C PHE A 27 -3.47 6.47 -11.50
N TYR A 28 -4.76 6.36 -11.84
CA TYR A 28 -5.25 6.66 -13.19
C TYR A 28 -5.12 8.14 -13.54
N ASP A 29 -5.32 9.05 -12.59
CA ASP A 29 -5.08 10.49 -12.79
C ASP A 29 -3.62 10.76 -13.21
N THR A 30 -2.67 10.12 -12.51
CA THR A 30 -1.25 10.22 -12.82
C THR A 30 -0.92 9.62 -14.19
N VAL A 31 -1.42 8.42 -14.48
CA VAL A 31 -1.20 7.74 -15.77
C VAL A 31 -1.78 8.56 -16.92
N THR A 32 -3.03 8.99 -16.80
CA THR A 32 -3.72 9.78 -17.84
C THR A 32 -2.96 11.07 -18.14
N ARG A 33 -2.54 11.81 -17.12
CA ARG A 33 -1.75 13.04 -17.30
C ARG A 33 -0.43 12.79 -18.04
N LEU A 34 0.30 11.71 -17.70
CA LEU A 34 1.55 11.39 -18.37
C LEU A 34 1.32 10.99 -19.84
N VAL A 35 0.25 10.25 -20.11
CA VAL A 35 -0.16 9.87 -21.47
C VAL A 35 -0.54 11.10 -22.28
N ASP A 36 -1.31 12.04 -21.70
CA ASP A 36 -1.69 13.30 -22.35
C ASP A 36 -0.47 14.18 -22.68
N GLU A 37 0.57 14.13 -21.84
CA GLU A 37 1.87 14.77 -22.08
C GLU A 37 2.72 14.04 -23.15
N GLY A 38 2.22 12.94 -23.73
CA GLY A 38 2.92 12.13 -24.73
C GLY A 38 4.06 11.29 -24.16
N LYS A 39 4.10 11.07 -22.84
CA LYS A 39 5.14 10.27 -22.18
C LYS A 39 4.75 8.79 -22.18
N ALA A 40 5.75 7.93 -22.40
CA ALA A 40 5.59 6.50 -22.19
C ALA A 40 5.40 6.19 -20.70
N VAL A 41 4.47 5.30 -20.38
CA VAL A 41 4.16 4.88 -19.02
C VAL A 41 4.23 3.36 -18.93
N ASP A 42 5.08 2.87 -18.04
CA ASP A 42 5.17 1.45 -17.69
C ASP A 42 4.68 1.24 -16.26
N VAL A 43 3.93 0.15 -16.03
CA VAL A 43 3.35 -0.18 -14.73
C VAL A 43 3.80 -1.56 -14.32
N VAL A 44 4.46 -1.66 -13.16
CA VAL A 44 4.88 -2.94 -12.57
C VAL A 44 3.90 -3.32 -11.47
N HIS A 45 3.17 -4.42 -11.66
CA HIS A 45 2.32 -5.00 -10.62
C HIS A 45 3.07 -6.09 -9.87
N LEU A 46 3.23 -5.92 -8.56
CA LEU A 46 3.92 -6.87 -7.68
C LEU A 46 2.90 -7.51 -6.74
N ASP A 47 3.02 -8.82 -6.54
CA ASP A 47 2.23 -9.57 -5.57
C ASP A 47 3.11 -10.58 -4.80
N PHE A 48 2.75 -10.85 -3.55
CA PHE A 48 3.44 -11.81 -2.71
C PHE A 48 2.62 -13.08 -2.57
N SER A 49 3.14 -14.19 -3.12
CA SER A 49 2.54 -15.51 -2.90
C SER A 49 2.51 -15.86 -1.41
N LYS A 50 1.32 -16.15 -0.87
CA LYS A 50 1.12 -16.49 0.55
C LYS A 50 1.77 -15.47 1.51
N ALA A 51 1.51 -14.19 1.28
CA ALA A 51 2.15 -13.08 2.00
C ALA A 51 2.10 -13.20 3.54
N PHE A 52 1.01 -13.74 4.09
CA PHE A 52 0.88 -13.90 5.55
C PHE A 52 1.49 -15.20 6.09
N ASP A 53 1.62 -16.24 5.27
CA ASP A 53 2.19 -17.53 5.69
C ASP A 53 3.72 -17.53 5.59
N THR A 54 4.28 -16.70 4.70
CA THR A 54 5.72 -16.67 4.41
C THR A 54 6.50 -15.74 5.34
N VAL A 55 5.84 -14.80 6.02
CA VAL A 55 6.51 -13.87 6.94
C VAL A 55 6.98 -14.63 8.20
N PRO A 56 8.27 -14.54 8.59
CA PRO A 56 8.77 -15.21 9.77
C PRO A 56 8.00 -14.79 11.04
N HIS A 57 7.62 -15.76 11.86
CA HIS A 57 6.77 -15.52 13.03
C HIS A 57 7.38 -14.49 14.01
N ASN A 58 8.70 -14.52 14.20
CA ASN A 58 9.40 -13.56 15.07
C ASN A 58 9.29 -12.11 14.56
N GLU A 59 9.33 -11.90 13.25
CA GLU A 59 9.21 -10.57 12.64
C GLU A 59 7.78 -10.05 12.76
N GLN A 60 6.79 -10.92 12.49
CA GLN A 60 5.37 -10.55 12.60
C GLN A 60 4.99 -10.16 14.04
N VAL A 61 5.41 -10.96 15.03
CA VAL A 61 5.15 -10.67 16.46
C VAL A 61 5.85 -9.38 16.90
N THR A 62 7.09 -9.18 16.45
CA THR A 62 7.84 -7.95 16.77
C THR A 62 7.17 -6.71 16.16
N SER A 63 6.69 -6.81 14.93
CA SER A 63 5.97 -5.74 14.23
C SER A 63 4.64 -5.38 14.91
N ARG A 64 3.85 -6.39 15.32
CA ARG A 64 2.61 -6.19 16.08
C ARG A 64 2.84 -5.47 17.41
N LYS A 65 3.83 -5.93 18.18
CA LYS A 65 4.19 -5.31 19.47
C LYS A 65 4.60 -3.84 19.32
N LYS A 66 5.36 -3.50 18.27
CA LYS A 66 5.77 -2.12 17.97
C LYS A 66 4.61 -1.22 17.56
N THR A 67 3.59 -1.78 16.89
CA THR A 67 2.46 -1.00 16.35
C THR A 67 1.26 -0.93 17.30
N GLY A 68 1.34 -1.56 18.48
CA GLY A 68 0.30 -1.50 19.52
C GLY A 68 -1.02 -2.16 19.13
N LYS A 69 -1.04 -2.96 18.05
CA LYS A 69 -2.20 -3.78 17.66
C LYS A 69 -2.13 -5.10 18.45
N PRO A 70 -3.22 -5.54 19.11
CA PRO A 70 -3.26 -6.83 19.79
C PRO A 70 -2.97 -8.01 18.84
#